data_AF-A0A4Z2FJG1-F1
#
_entry.id   AF-A0A4Z2FJG1-F1
#
_cell.length_a   1.000
_cell.length_b   1.000
_cell.length_c   1.000
_cell.angle_alpha   90.00
_cell.angle_beta   90.00
_cell.angle_gamma   90.00
#
_symmetry.space_group_name_H-M   'P 1'
#
loop_
_entity.id
_entity.type
_entity.pdbx_description
1 polymer ?
#
loop_
_entity_poly.entity_id
_entity_poly.type
_entity_poly.pdbx_seq_one_letter_code
_entity_poly.pdbx_strand_id
1 'polypeptide(L)'
;MLIADLAATVTFVELHEEVRKMCSVAKQQPITLKWIDDEGDPCTISSELELEEAFRIYSRSKRSGLLLHGDLPQRPDSARHALPRRRQ
;
A
#
# COMPACT_ATOMS: atom_id res chain seq x y z
N MET A 1 2.21 8.17 -3.71
CA MET A 1 3.42 7.33 -3.64
C MET A 1 3.93 7.42 -2.21
N LEU A 2 3.62 6.42 -1.39
CA LEU A 2 4.27 6.22 -0.12
C LEU A 2 5.51 5.35 -0.39
N ILE A 3 6.61 5.65 0.27
CA ILE A 3 7.83 4.85 0.23
C ILE A 3 8.25 4.73 1.69
N ALA A 4 8.28 3.49 2.19
CA ALA A 4 8.74 3.18 3.54
C ALA A 4 9.91 2.20 3.44
N ASP A 5 10.90 2.35 4.31
CA ASP A 5 11.99 1.39 4.50
C ASP A 5 11.57 0.50 5.68
N LEU A 6 11.25 -0.77 5.42
CA LEU A 6 10.83 -1.71 6.44
C LEU A 6 11.92 -2.72 6.76
N ALA A 7 12.05 -3.01 8.06
CA ALA A 7 12.91 -4.08 8.55
C ALA A 7 12.46 -5.44 8.00
N ALA A 8 13.44 -6.30 7.70
CA ALA A 8 13.25 -7.66 7.15
C ALA A 8 12.53 -8.65 8.09
N THR A 9 12.02 -8.18 9.22
CA THR A 9 11.39 -8.98 10.26
C THR A 9 9.94 -8.58 10.53
N VAL A 10 9.38 -7.63 9.77
CA VAL A 10 7.98 -7.23 9.92
C VAL A 10 7.07 -8.32 9.37
N THR A 11 5.95 -8.56 10.04
CA THR A 11 4.91 -9.46 9.53
C THR A 11 4.00 -8.75 8.54
N PHE A 12 3.26 -9.50 7.71
CA PHE A 12 2.29 -8.93 6.79
C PHE A 12 1.19 -8.14 7.50
N VAL A 13 0.77 -8.60 8.67
CA VAL A 13 -0.26 -7.91 9.47
C VAL A 13 0.26 -6.56 9.95
N GLU A 14 1.45 -6.51 10.55
CA GLU A 14 2.07 -5.27 11.02
C GLU A 14 2.32 -4.30 9.87
N LEU A 15 2.80 -4.82 8.73
CA LEU A 15 3.02 -4.02 7.54
C LEU A 15 1.72 -3.38 7.04
N HIS A 16 0.67 -4.18 6.95
CA HIS A 16 -0.64 -3.73 6.49
C HIS A 16 -1.26 -2.69 7.43
N GLU A 17 -1.07 -2.82 8.75
CA GLU A 17 -1.48 -1.81 9.72
C GLU A 17 -0.68 -0.50 9.62
N GLU A 18 0.65 -0.60 9.46
CA GLU A 18 1.51 0.58 9.35
C GLU A 18 1.19 1.38 8.09
N VAL A 19 1.02 0.71 6.93
CA VAL A 19 0.62 1.39 5.69
C VAL A 19 -0.75 2.04 5.80
N ARG A 20 -1.71 1.41 6.48
CA ARG A 20 -3.02 2.02 6.75
C ARG A 20 -2.90 3.29 7.59
N LYS A 21 -2.07 3.24 8.63
CA LYS A 21 -1.82 4.36 9.52
C LYS A 21 -1.15 5.52 8.77
N MET A 22 -0.11 5.25 7.98
CA MET A 22 0.59 6.25 7.17
C MET A 22 -0.33 6.91 6.14
N CYS A 23 -1.16 6.13 5.46
CA CYS A 23 -2.12 6.63 4.47
C CYS A 23 -3.40 7.24 5.07
N SER A 24 -3.60 7.17 6.40
CA SER A 24 -4.87 7.54 7.05
C SER A 24 -6.09 6.85 6.43
N VAL A 25 -5.94 5.57 6.04
CA VAL A 25 -7.02 4.79 5.40
C VAL A 25 -7.96 4.27 6.47
N ALA A 26 -9.27 4.39 6.24
CA ALA A 26 -10.27 3.76 7.10
C ALA A 26 -10.08 2.23 7.11
N LYS A 27 -10.32 1.57 8.25
CA LYS A 27 -10.17 0.10 8.39
C LYS A 27 -10.95 -0.70 7.33
N GLN A 28 -12.06 -0.15 6.83
CA GLN A 28 -12.94 -0.79 5.85
C GLN A 28 -12.49 -0.56 4.39
N GLN A 29 -11.57 0.36 4.12
CA GLN A 29 -11.07 0.56 2.77
C GLN A 29 -10.03 -0.52 2.44
N PRO A 30 -10.16 -1.20 1.29
CA PRO A 30 -9.13 -2.12 0.83
C PRO A 30 -7.87 -1.34 0.49
N ILE A 31 -6.71 -1.96 0.74
CA ILE A 31 -5.41 -1.46 0.29
C ILE A 31 -4.71 -2.58 -0.48
N THR A 32 -4.04 -2.22 -1.57
CA THR A 32 -3.17 -3.15 -2.29
C THR A 32 -1.73 -2.75 -2.01
N LEU A 33 -0.95 -3.68 -1.47
CA LEU A 33 0.48 -3.50 -1.23
C LEU A 33 1.23 -4.02 -2.45
N LYS A 34 2.16 -3.23 -2.97
CA LYS A 34 3.04 -3.64 -4.05
C LYS A 34 4.48 -3.34 -3.68
N TRP A 35 5.40 -4.28 -3.83
CA TRP A 35 6.82 -4.03 -3.72
C TRP A 35 7.46 -3.87 -5.10
N ILE A 36 8.55 -3.12 -5.18
CA ILE A 36 9.36 -3.03 -6.40
C ILE A 36 10.51 -4.02 -6.29
N ASP A 37 10.60 -4.95 -7.23
CA ASP A 37 11.64 -5.97 -7.24
C ASP A 37 12.99 -5.44 -7.75
N ASP A 38 13.96 -6.34 -7.94
CA ASP A 38 15.29 -6.02 -8.46
C ASP A 38 15.30 -5.72 -9.97
N GLU A 39 14.25 -6.08 -10.69
CA GLU A 39 14.02 -5.76 -12.10
C GLU A 39 13.31 -4.40 -12.26
N GLY A 40 12.75 -3.86 -11.18
CA GLY A 40 12.02 -2.60 -11.14
C GLY A 40 10.52 -2.76 -11.36
N ASP A 41 10.02 -4.00 -11.36
CA ASP A 41 8.62 -4.30 -11.61
C ASP A 41 7.78 -4.29 -10.32
N PRO A 42 6.54 -3.78 -10.38
CA PRO A 42 5.64 -3.78 -9.24
C PRO A 42 5.00 -5.16 -9.03
N CYS A 43 5.44 -5.86 -7.99
CA CYS A 43 4.88 -7.14 -7.56
C CYS A 43 3.88 -6.94 -6.41
N THR A 44 2.73 -7.62 -6.45
CA THR A 44 1.72 -7.51 -5.38
C THR A 44 2.10 -8.37 -4.18
N ILE A 45 1.86 -7.85 -2.97
CA ILE A 45 1.94 -8.61 -1.70
C ILE A 45 0.55 -8.65 -1.09
N SER A 46 -0.03 -9.84 -1.03
CA SER A 46 -1.36 -10.09 -0.51
C SER A 46 -1.39 -11.12 0.63
N SER A 47 -0.24 -11.72 0.94
CA SER A 47 -0.07 -12.76 1.95
C SER A 47 1.30 -12.70 2.61
N GLU A 48 1.43 -13.34 3.78
CA GLU A 48 2.71 -13.48 4.48
C GLU A 48 3.75 -14.19 3.61
N LEU A 49 3.35 -15.22 2.87
CA LEU A 49 4.25 -15.97 1.97
C LEU A 49 4.88 -15.08 0.89
N GLU A 50 4.08 -14.18 0.30
CA GLU A 50 4.59 -13.23 -0.71
C GLU A 50 5.50 -12.17 -0.09
N LEU A 51 5.26 -11.80 1.17
CA LEU A 51 6.13 -10.89 1.91
C LEU A 51 7.48 -11.56 2.25
N GLU A 52 7.47 -12.80 2.71
CA GLU A 52 8.67 -13.60 2.97
C GLU A 52 9.50 -13.77 1.69
N GLU A 53 8.86 -14.03 0.56
CA GLU A 53 9.53 -14.14 -0.73
C GLU A 53 10.14 -12.81 -1.17
N ALA A 54 9.41 -11.69 -0.98
CA ALA A 54 9.95 -10.36 -1.20
C ALA A 54 11.20 -10.11 -0.35
N PHE A 55 11.19 -10.46 0.94
CA PHE A 55 12.37 -10.37 1.80
C PHE A 55 13.52 -11.27 1.35
N ARG A 56 13.22 -12.49 0.91
CA ARG A 56 14.22 -13.43 0.39
C ARG A 56 14.91 -12.85 -0.84
N ILE A 57 14.16 -12.29 -1.80
CA ILE A 57 14.73 -11.65 -2.99
C ILE A 57 15.51 -10.40 -2.60
N TYR A 58 14.96 -9.58 -1.70
CA TYR A 58 15.57 -8.34 -1.25
C TYR A 58 16.90 -8.54 -0.48
N SER A 59 17.01 -9.61 0.30
CA SER A 59 18.25 -9.98 1.00
C SER A 59 19.43 -10.25 0.05
N ARG A 60 19.14 -10.63 -1.21
CA ARG A 60 20.16 -10.86 -2.25
C ARG A 60 20.70 -9.56 -2.84
N SER A 61 19.91 -8.48 -2.82
CA SER A 61 20.27 -7.19 -3.44
C SER A 61 20.95 -6.19 -2.50
N LYS A 62 21.17 -6.54 -1.22
CA LYS A 62 21.89 -5.76 -0.18
C LYS A 62 21.34 -4.34 0.08
N ARG A 63 20.10 -4.05 -0.27
CA ARG A 63 19.44 -2.78 0.10
C ARG A 63 18.74 -2.95 1.47
N SER A 64 18.33 -1.86 2.12
CA SER A 64 17.94 -1.85 3.56
C SER A 64 16.44 -1.95 3.89
N GLY A 65 15.53 -1.85 2.92
CA GLY A 65 14.08 -2.02 3.13
C GLY A 65 13.19 -2.08 1.88
N LEU A 66 12.04 -2.73 2.00
CA LEU A 66 11.08 -2.94 0.91
C LEU A 66 10.33 -1.66 0.54
N LEU A 67 10.45 -1.22 -0.71
CA LEU A 67 9.71 -0.06 -1.21
C LEU A 67 8.26 -0.45 -1.55
N LEU A 68 7.29 0.07 -0.80
CA LEU A 68 5.88 -0.31 -0.94
C LEU A 68 5.01 0.78 -1.54
N HIS A 69 4.34 0.48 -2.65
CA HIS A 69 3.31 1.33 -3.24
C HIS A 69 1.92 0.87 -2.77
N GLY A 70 1.22 1.76 -2.05
CA GLY A 70 -0.18 1.57 -1.66
C GLY A 70 -1.12 2.24 -2.66
N ASP A 71 -1.85 1.44 -3.45
CA ASP A 71 -2.97 1.95 -4.24
C ASP A 71 -4.20 2.05 -3.32
N LEU A 72 -4.65 3.28 -3.03
CA LEU A 72 -5.97 3.50 -2.45
C LEU A 72 -7.02 3.45 -3.56
N PRO A 73 -8.18 2.79 -3.35
CA PRO A 73 -9.31 2.99 -4.23
C PRO A 73 -9.65 4.49 -4.23
N GLN A 74 -9.63 5.11 -5.41
CA GLN A 74 -10.12 6.48 -5.58
C GLN A 74 -11.48 6.57 -4.89
N ARG A 75 -11.63 7.47 -3.91
CA ARG A 75 -12.93 7.70 -3.28
C ARG A 75 -13.92 7.95 -4.43
N PRO A 76 -15.08 7.26 -4.49
CA PRO A 76 -16.12 7.72 -5.39
C PRO A 76 -16.41 9.17 -4.97
N ASP A 77 -16.33 10.09 -5.93
CA ASP A 77 -16.65 11.52 -5.80
C ASP A 77 -18.15 11.72 -5.46
N SER A 78 -18.60 11.14 -4.35
CA SER A 78 -19.95 11.28 -3.84
C SER A 78 -20.00 12.51 -2.94
N ALA A 79 -19.89 13.70 -3.54
CA ALA A 79 -20.50 14.96 -3.07
C ALA A 79 -19.78 16.19 -3.66
N ARG A 80 -19.85 16.41 -4.97
CA ARG A 80 -19.83 17.79 -5.50
C ARG A 80 -21.25 18.18 -5.90
N HIS A 81 -21.93 18.78 -4.92
CA HIS A 81 -22.96 19.80 -5.11
C HIS A 81 -24.18 19.44 -5.99
N ALA A 82 -25.10 18.65 -5.45
CA ALA A 82 -26.51 18.85 -5.75
C ALA A 82 -26.98 20.13 -5.04
N LEU A 83 -26.71 21.31 -5.61
CA LEU A 83 -27.42 22.53 -5.22
C LEU A 83 -28.83 22.45 -5.82
N PRO A 84 -29.92 22.56 -5.04
CA PRO A 84 -31.24 22.69 -5.63
C PRO A 84 -31.28 24.02 -6.38
N ARG A 85 -31.45 23.96 -7.70
CA ARG A 85 -31.77 25.16 -8.48
C ARG A 85 -33.07 25.73 -7.91
N ARG A 86 -32.97 26.84 -7.18
CA ARG A 86 -34.13 27.64 -6.81
C ARG A 86 -34.83 28.03 -8.11
N ARG A 87 -36.08 27.59 -8.23
CA ARG A 87 -37.02 28.13 -9.21
C ARG A 87 -37.16 29.62 -8.93
N GLN A 88 -36.79 30.44 -9.90
CA GLN A 88 -37.42 31.73 -10.17
C GLN A 88 -37.99 31.64 -11.57
#